data_AF-A0A4Q3KFW0-F1
#
_entry.id   AF-A0A4Q3KFW0-F1
#
_cell.length_a   1.000
_cell.length_b   1.000
_cell.length_c   1.000
_cell.angle_alpha   90.00
_cell.angle_beta   90.00
_cell.angle_gamma   90.00
#
_symmetry.space_group_name_H-M   'P 1'
#
loop_
_entity.id
_entity.type
_entity.pdbx_description
1 polymer ?
#
loop_
_entity_poly.entity_id
_entity_poly.type
_entity_poly.pdbx_seq_one_letter_code
_entity_poly.pdbx_strand_id
1 'polypeptide(L)'
;MVDTYRQLGSPVDERTELLGLPLPHLLNDQRDDVPRMRDALAAIDAAVQLLGLDMDSRDADLSARAALLEWAGARPQSVVYGYDAQGRMQSITQTVGGTPRTATLTYDAQGRVATHTYPVSGGALCKETYHYDDAGRLTGSTAVETQP
;
A
#
# COMPACT_ATOMS: atom_id res chain seq x y z
N MET A 1 0.84 14.79 59.83
CA MET A 1 -0.46 14.47 59.21
C MET A 1 -0.41 12.98 58.94
N VAL A 2 -1.18 12.20 59.69
CA VAL A 2 -1.08 10.73 59.73
C VAL A 2 -1.63 10.18 58.42
N ASP A 3 -0.85 9.36 57.71
CA ASP A 3 -1.26 8.70 56.46
C ASP A 3 -2.47 7.79 56.70
N THR A 4 -3.65 8.29 56.36
CA THR A 4 -4.93 7.57 56.46
C THR A 4 -5.12 6.51 55.37
N TYR A 5 -4.07 6.15 54.62
CA TYR A 5 -4.14 5.28 53.45
C TYR A 5 -4.24 3.77 53.75
N ARG A 6 -4.20 3.34 55.02
CA ARG A 6 -4.12 1.91 55.40
C ARG A 6 -5.44 1.18 55.58
N GLN A 7 -6.61 1.81 55.37
CA GLN A 7 -7.92 1.23 55.75
C GLN A 7 -8.79 0.71 54.60
N LEU A 8 -8.43 0.91 53.34
CA LEU A 8 -9.29 0.55 52.19
C LEU A 8 -8.86 -0.71 51.41
N GLY A 9 -7.87 -1.47 51.93
CA GLY A 9 -7.36 -2.69 51.27
C GLY A 9 -6.47 -2.37 50.07
N SER A 10 -5.67 -3.34 49.62
CA SER A 10 -4.87 -3.17 48.40
C SER A 10 -5.81 -3.24 47.19
N PRO A 11 -5.74 -2.30 46.22
CA PRO A 11 -6.50 -2.44 44.98
C PRO A 11 -6.06 -3.73 44.29
N VAL A 12 -6.98 -4.68 44.11
CA VAL A 12 -6.74 -5.94 43.40
C VAL A 12 -7.15 -5.74 41.95
N ASP A 13 -6.17 -5.58 41.06
CA ASP A 13 -6.40 -5.44 39.62
C ASP A 13 -5.40 -6.32 38.83
N GLU A 14 -5.74 -7.60 38.75
CA GLU A 14 -4.94 -8.62 38.03
C GLU A 14 -4.91 -8.38 36.50
N ARG A 15 -5.80 -7.52 35.97
CA ARG A 15 -5.89 -7.24 34.53
C ARG A 15 -4.93 -6.14 34.10
N THR A 16 -4.73 -5.11 34.90
CA THR A 16 -3.75 -4.05 34.58
C THR A 16 -2.31 -4.46 34.82
N GLU A 17 -2.06 -5.43 35.70
CA GLU A 17 -0.71 -6.01 35.90
C GLU A 17 -0.15 -6.64 34.61
N LEU A 18 -1.01 -7.30 33.83
CA LEU A 18 -0.67 -7.85 32.51
C LEU A 18 -0.49 -6.79 31.42
N LEU A 19 -1.06 -5.60 31.61
CA LEU A 19 -1.00 -4.47 30.68
C LEU A 19 0.12 -3.47 31.03
N GLY A 20 0.84 -3.67 32.13
CA GLY A 20 1.88 -2.76 32.61
C GLY A 20 1.37 -1.38 33.03
N LEU A 21 0.06 -1.25 33.32
CA LEU A 21 -0.56 0.00 33.72
C LEU A 21 -0.50 0.16 35.26
N PRO A 22 -0.36 1.39 35.78
CA PRO A 22 -0.35 1.62 37.23
C PRO A 22 -1.67 1.17 37.87
N LEU A 23 -1.62 0.77 39.15
CA LEU A 23 -2.81 0.36 39.91
C LEU A 23 -3.78 1.53 40.13
N PRO A 24 -5.10 1.28 40.24
CA PRO A 24 -6.06 2.30 40.60
C PRO A 24 -5.74 2.90 41.96
N HIS A 25 -5.90 4.22 42.11
CA HIS A 25 -5.90 4.79 43.45
C HIS A 25 -7.26 4.53 44.13
N LEU A 26 -7.25 4.11 45.39
CA LEU A 26 -8.48 3.70 46.11
C LEU A 26 -9.53 4.82 46.25
N LEU A 27 -9.07 6.07 46.25
CA LEU A 27 -9.93 7.26 46.35
C LEU A 27 -10.27 7.88 44.99
N ASN A 28 -9.84 7.25 43.90
CA ASN A 28 -10.00 7.78 42.55
C ASN A 28 -9.45 9.22 42.41
N ASP A 29 -8.23 9.47 42.91
CA ASP A 29 -7.66 10.83 42.92
C ASP A 29 -7.19 11.22 41.52
N GLN A 30 -7.54 12.43 41.09
CA GLN A 30 -7.28 12.92 39.74
C GLN A 30 -5.80 12.93 39.36
N ARG A 31 -4.88 12.90 40.33
CA ARG A 31 -3.43 12.87 40.10
C ARG A 31 -2.94 11.54 39.55
N ASP A 32 -3.55 10.43 39.95
CA ASP A 32 -3.08 9.08 39.61
C ASP A 32 -4.00 8.38 38.61
N ASP A 33 -5.32 8.60 38.69
CA ASP A 33 -6.28 7.89 37.85
C ASP A 33 -6.46 8.51 36.46
N VAL A 34 -6.26 9.82 36.30
CA VAL A 34 -6.33 10.49 34.98
C VAL A 34 -5.19 10.04 34.06
N PRO A 35 -3.91 10.03 34.50
CA PRO A 35 -2.82 9.47 33.70
C PRO A 35 -3.03 7.99 33.37
N ARG A 36 -3.47 7.18 34.35
CA ARG A 36 -3.78 5.76 34.17
C ARG A 36 -4.83 5.54 33.06
N MET A 37 -5.92 6.31 33.08
CA MET A 37 -6.98 6.22 32.08
C MET A 37 -6.47 6.62 30.69
N ARG A 38 -5.59 7.63 30.62
CA ARG A 38 -4.96 8.05 29.36
C ARG A 38 -4.09 6.94 28.77
N ASP A 39 -3.27 6.31 29.60
CA ASP A 39 -2.38 5.23 29.17
C ASP A 39 -3.18 3.97 28.75
N ALA A 40 -4.28 3.68 29.45
CA ALA A 40 -5.22 2.63 29.06
C ALA A 40 -5.88 2.89 27.70
N LEU A 41 -6.32 4.13 27.45
CA LEU A 41 -6.89 4.53 26.16
C LEU A 41 -5.86 4.43 25.03
N ALA A 42 -4.60 4.81 25.28
CA ALA A 42 -3.51 4.64 24.32
C ALA A 42 -3.21 3.16 24.03
N ALA A 43 -3.27 2.29 25.04
CA ALA A 43 -3.11 0.85 24.85
C ALA A 43 -4.25 0.24 24.01
N ILE A 44 -5.49 0.71 24.20
CA ILE A 44 -6.65 0.31 23.37
C ILE A 44 -6.46 0.78 21.92
N ASP A 45 -6.05 2.04 21.71
CA ASP A 45 -5.78 2.58 20.38
C ASP A 45 -4.69 1.76 19.65
N ALA A 46 -3.58 1.48 20.32
CA ALA A 46 -2.51 0.64 19.79
C ALA A 46 -2.98 -0.79 19.45
N ALA A 47 -3.84 -1.39 20.30
CA ALA A 47 -4.39 -2.71 20.05
C ALA A 47 -5.36 -2.72 18.85
N VAL A 48 -6.19 -1.69 18.71
CA VAL A 48 -7.13 -1.51 17.59
C VAL A 48 -6.37 -1.31 16.28
N GLN A 49 -5.27 -0.55 16.29
CA GLN A 49 -4.36 -0.40 15.15
C GLN A 49 -3.69 -1.73 14.77
N LEU A 50 -3.18 -2.48 15.75
CA LEU A 50 -2.52 -3.77 15.50
C LEU A 50 -3.48 -4.83 14.95
N LEU A 51 -4.76 -4.77 15.33
CA LEU A 51 -5.81 -5.63 14.82
C LEU A 51 -6.41 -5.15 13.47
N GLY A 52 -5.97 -3.99 12.95
CA GLY A 52 -6.52 -3.40 11.71
C GLY A 52 -8.02 -3.05 11.82
N LEU A 53 -8.45 -2.71 13.04
CA LEU A 53 -9.84 -2.37 13.34
C LEU A 53 -10.07 -0.86 13.38
N ASP A 54 -9.01 -0.05 13.37
CA ASP A 54 -9.13 1.39 13.27
C ASP A 54 -9.62 1.81 11.87
N MET A 55 -10.23 2.99 11.82
CA MET A 55 -10.82 3.49 10.59
C MET A 55 -9.76 3.92 9.57
N ASP A 56 -8.62 4.45 10.02
CA ASP A 56 -7.59 5.03 9.16
C ASP A 56 -6.82 3.94 8.40
N SER A 57 -6.49 2.82 9.05
CA SER A 57 -5.86 1.66 8.41
C SER A 57 -6.79 0.98 7.42
N ARG A 58 -8.09 0.90 7.73
CA ARG A 58 -9.12 0.39 6.82
C ARG A 58 -9.29 1.29 5.62
N ASP A 59 -9.31 2.61 5.79
CA ASP A 59 -9.42 3.56 4.70
C ASP A 59 -8.18 3.54 3.80
N ALA A 60 -6.98 3.35 4.38
CA ALA A 60 -5.75 3.15 3.62
C ALA A 60 -5.77 1.83 2.81
N ASP A 61 -6.19 0.71 3.41
CA ASP A 61 -6.31 -0.57 2.71
C ASP A 61 -7.38 -0.53 1.61
N LEU A 62 -8.54 0.08 1.89
CA LEU A 62 -9.61 0.28 0.93
C LEU A 62 -9.17 1.18 -0.22
N SER A 63 -8.42 2.24 0.06
CA SER A 63 -7.85 3.11 -0.98
C SER A 63 -6.84 2.38 -1.86
N ALA A 64 -5.96 1.56 -1.26
CA ALA A 64 -5.02 0.72 -2.00
C ALA A 64 -5.75 -0.32 -2.87
N ARG A 65 -6.80 -0.97 -2.33
CA ARG A 65 -7.67 -1.89 -3.09
C ARG A 65 -8.45 -1.19 -4.19
N ALA A 66 -8.93 0.03 -3.96
CA ALA A 66 -9.62 0.82 -4.97
C ALA A 66 -8.68 1.16 -6.14
N ALA A 67 -7.44 1.57 -5.86
CA ALA A 67 -6.43 1.84 -6.88
C ALA A 67 -6.08 0.58 -7.71
N LEU A 68 -5.96 -0.58 -7.05
CA LEU A 68 -5.76 -1.86 -7.75
C LEU A 68 -6.96 -2.24 -8.63
N LEU A 69 -8.18 -2.01 -8.16
CA LEU A 69 -9.40 -2.29 -8.93
C LEU A 69 -9.53 -1.34 -10.13
N GLU A 70 -9.18 -0.07 -9.97
CA GLU A 70 -9.11 0.89 -11.08
C GLU A 70 -8.00 0.52 -12.07
N TRP A 71 -6.90 -0.06 -11.61
CA TRP A 71 -5.86 -0.58 -12.50
C TRP A 71 -6.34 -1.80 -13.30
N ALA A 72 -6.91 -2.81 -12.64
CA ALA A 72 -7.23 -4.11 -13.22
C ALA A 72 -8.57 -4.16 -13.99
N GLY A 73 -9.57 -3.38 -13.57
CA GLY A 73 -10.95 -3.53 -14.03
C GLY A 73 -11.51 -2.37 -14.84
N ALA A 74 -10.84 -1.21 -14.84
CA ALA A 74 -11.38 -0.03 -15.50
C ALA A 74 -11.16 -0.07 -17.01
N ARG A 75 -12.23 0.22 -17.75
CA ARG A 75 -12.19 0.31 -19.21
C ARG A 75 -11.58 1.66 -19.63
N PRO A 76 -10.73 1.70 -20.67
CA PRO A 76 -10.23 2.95 -21.18
C PRO A 76 -11.36 3.78 -21.78
N GLN A 77 -11.40 5.06 -21.44
CA GLN A 77 -12.30 6.05 -22.03
C GLN A 77 -11.88 6.39 -23.45
N SER A 78 -10.58 6.36 -23.73
CA SER A 78 -10.03 6.56 -25.06
C SER A 78 -8.76 5.73 -25.27
N VAL A 79 -8.50 5.37 -26.53
CA VAL A 79 -7.30 4.65 -26.95
C VAL A 79 -6.72 5.36 -28.18
N VAL A 80 -5.44 5.73 -28.10
CA VAL A 80 -4.70 6.40 -29.18
C VAL A 80 -3.54 5.51 -29.60
N TYR A 81 -3.41 5.30 -30.91
CA TYR A 81 -2.32 4.51 -31.50
C TYR A 81 -1.31 5.45 -32.18
N GLY A 82 -0.03 5.22 -31.91
CA GLY A 82 1.08 5.86 -32.62
C GLY A 82 1.78 4.84 -33.50
N TYR A 83 2.18 5.27 -34.69
CA TYR A 83 2.85 4.44 -35.68
C TYR A 83 4.20 5.08 -36.05
N ASP A 84 5.19 4.23 -36.34
CA ASP A 84 6.48 4.67 -36.86
C ASP A 84 6.39 5.02 -38.37
N ALA A 85 7.50 5.53 -38.94
CA ALA A 85 7.58 5.90 -40.35
C ALA A 85 7.38 4.71 -41.32
N GLN A 86 7.47 3.48 -40.82
CA GLN A 86 7.27 2.23 -41.57
C GLN A 86 5.84 1.69 -41.39
N GLY A 87 4.97 2.42 -40.68
CA GLY A 87 3.58 2.06 -40.43
C GLY A 87 3.39 1.00 -39.34
N ARG A 88 4.42 0.68 -38.56
CA ARG A 88 4.35 -0.28 -37.46
C ARG A 88 3.97 0.42 -36.17
N MET A 89 3.29 -0.28 -35.27
CA MET A 89 2.79 0.30 -34.03
C MET A 89 3.93 0.63 -33.06
N GLN A 90 4.14 1.91 -32.77
CA GLN A 90 5.20 2.35 -31.87
C GLN A 90 4.68 2.64 -30.45
N SER A 91 3.41 3.06 -30.32
CA SER A 91 2.84 3.39 -29.02
C SER A 91 1.34 3.15 -28.97
N ILE A 92 0.86 2.82 -27.78
CA ILE A 92 -0.56 2.72 -27.45
C ILE A 92 -0.78 3.49 -26.16
N THR A 93 -1.62 4.52 -26.21
CA THR A 93 -1.99 5.30 -25.03
C THR A 93 -3.46 5.06 -24.71
N GLN A 94 -3.72 4.52 -23.52
CA GLN A 94 -5.05 4.26 -22.99
C GLN A 94 -5.33 5.22 -21.85
N THR A 95 -6.41 6.00 -21.94
CA THR A 95 -6.81 6.90 -20.85
C THR A 95 -7.85 6.23 -19.98
N VAL A 96 -7.52 5.98 -18.71
CA VAL A 96 -8.37 5.30 -17.73
C VAL A 96 -8.57 6.24 -16.54
N GLY A 97 -9.82 6.61 -16.23
CA GLY A 97 -10.09 7.54 -15.13
C GLY A 97 -9.43 8.92 -15.30
N GLY A 98 -9.23 9.37 -16.55
CA GLY A 98 -8.46 10.59 -16.85
C GLY A 98 -6.93 10.44 -16.78
N THR A 99 -6.41 9.28 -16.34
CA THR A 99 -4.98 9.00 -16.28
C THR A 99 -4.50 8.29 -17.55
N PRO A 100 -3.53 8.86 -18.31
CA PRO A 100 -2.97 8.21 -19.48
C PRO A 100 -2.01 7.08 -19.09
N ARG A 101 -2.21 5.90 -19.66
CA ARG A 101 -1.35 4.71 -19.55
C ARG A 101 -0.76 4.44 -20.93
N THR A 102 0.54 4.69 -21.12
CA THR A 102 1.21 4.57 -22.42
C THR A 102 2.12 3.35 -22.47
N ALA A 103 1.82 2.42 -23.37
CA ALA A 103 2.73 1.36 -23.78
C ALA A 103 3.51 1.79 -25.03
N THR A 104 4.79 1.43 -25.11
CA THR A 104 5.67 1.71 -26.26
C THR A 104 6.39 0.46 -26.71
N LEU A 105 6.47 0.28 -28.03
CA LEU A 105 7.19 -0.81 -28.67
C LEU A 105 8.35 -0.22 -29.50
N THR A 106 9.47 -0.92 -29.48
CA THR A 106 10.58 -0.67 -30.41
C THR A 106 10.84 -1.91 -31.23
N TYR A 107 11.47 -1.72 -32.38
CA TYR A 107 11.73 -2.79 -33.33
C TYR A 107 13.22 -2.89 -33.66
N ASP A 108 13.69 -4.12 -33.90
CA ASP A 108 15.02 -4.37 -34.42
C ASP A 108 15.11 -4.10 -35.94
N ALA A 109 16.30 -4.26 -36.50
CA ALA A 109 16.56 -4.04 -37.92
C ALA A 109 15.79 -5.01 -38.84
N GLN A 110 15.37 -6.17 -38.32
CA GLN A 110 14.56 -7.16 -39.03
C GLN A 110 13.06 -6.91 -38.86
N GLY A 111 12.68 -5.89 -38.09
CA GLY A 111 11.29 -5.49 -37.83
C GLY A 111 10.55 -6.33 -36.78
N ARG A 112 11.28 -7.07 -35.94
CA ARG A 112 10.74 -7.78 -34.78
C ARG A 112 10.74 -6.85 -33.57
N VAL A 113 9.86 -7.11 -32.59
CA VAL A 113 9.77 -6.28 -31.38
C VAL A 113 11.04 -6.46 -30.54
N ALA A 114 11.85 -5.41 -30.38
CA ALA A 114 13.04 -5.44 -29.56
C ALA A 114 12.72 -5.15 -28.09
N THR A 115 11.88 -4.15 -27.82
CA THR A 115 11.45 -3.81 -26.46
C THR A 115 9.98 -3.48 -26.38
N HIS A 116 9.36 -3.79 -25.25
CA HIS A 116 8.01 -3.39 -24.90
C HIS A 116 8.04 -2.75 -23.51
N THR A 117 7.67 -1.46 -23.43
CA THR A 117 7.61 -0.73 -22.15
C THR A 117 6.16 -0.38 -21.86
N TYR A 118 5.66 -0.72 -20.67
CA TYR A 118 4.27 -0.47 -20.29
C TYR A 118 4.12 -0.16 -18.78
N PRO A 119 3.10 0.60 -18.38
CA PRO A 119 2.83 0.88 -16.97
C PRO A 119 2.22 -0.33 -16.27
N VAL A 120 2.70 -0.60 -15.06
CA VAL A 120 2.17 -1.64 -14.15
C VAL A 120 1.43 -1.00 -12.97
N SER A 121 0.84 -1.83 -12.11
CA SER A 121 0.15 -1.36 -10.91
C SER A 121 1.08 -0.50 -10.04
N GLY A 122 0.55 0.56 -9.43
CA GLY A 122 1.34 1.47 -8.60
C GLY A 122 2.14 2.52 -9.39
N GLY A 123 1.97 2.61 -10.71
CA GLY A 123 2.59 3.67 -11.53
C GLY A 123 4.03 3.39 -11.95
N ALA A 124 4.58 2.22 -11.59
CA ALA A 124 5.86 1.75 -12.10
C ALA A 124 5.80 1.49 -13.62
N LEU A 125 6.97 1.54 -14.28
CA LEU A 125 7.13 1.15 -15.66
C LEU A 125 7.89 -0.18 -15.74
N CYS A 126 7.30 -1.17 -16.41
CA CYS A 126 7.98 -2.40 -16.76
C CYS A 126 8.51 -2.29 -18.19
N LYS A 127 9.81 -2.58 -18.37
CA LYS A 127 10.44 -2.71 -19.69
C LYS A 127 10.85 -4.15 -19.93
N GLU A 128 10.21 -4.78 -20.90
CA GLU A 128 10.58 -6.07 -21.44
C GLU A 128 11.50 -5.89 -22.66
N THR A 129 12.60 -6.62 -22.68
CA THR A 129 13.51 -6.71 -23.83
C THR A 129 13.49 -8.15 -24.34
N TYR A 130 13.27 -8.32 -25.64
CA TYR A 130 13.20 -9.63 -26.28
C TYR A 130 14.50 -9.93 -27.03
N HIS A 131 14.97 -11.17 -26.90
CA HIS A 131 16.17 -11.68 -27.56
C HIS A 131 15.79 -12.75 -28.57
N TYR A 132 16.39 -12.67 -29.76
CA TYR A 132 16.11 -13.59 -30.86
C TYR A 132 17.39 -14.21 -31.38
N ASP A 133 17.28 -15.42 -31.94
CA ASP A 133 18.34 -16.03 -32.74
C ASP A 133 18.34 -15.52 -34.20
N ASP A 134 19.37 -15.92 -34.94
CA ASP A 134 19.53 -15.62 -36.37
C ASP A 134 18.42 -16.22 -37.24
N ALA A 135 17.73 -17.26 -36.75
CA ALA A 135 16.63 -17.91 -37.43
C ALA A 135 15.27 -17.25 -37.17
N GLY A 136 15.23 -16.15 -36.38
CA GLY A 136 13.99 -15.43 -36.11
C GLY A 136 13.26 -15.84 -34.83
N ARG A 137 13.76 -16.82 -34.08
CA ARG A 137 13.06 -17.42 -32.94
C ARG A 137 13.40 -16.67 -31.66
N LEU A 138 12.40 -16.51 -30.79
CA LEU A 138 12.60 -15.92 -29.47
C LEU A 138 13.45 -16.87 -28.61
N THR A 139 14.61 -16.40 -28.16
CA THR A 139 15.53 -17.17 -27.30
C THR A 139 15.40 -16.79 -25.84
N GLY A 140 14.85 -15.61 -25.54
CA GLY A 140 14.55 -15.21 -24.17
C GLY A 140 13.96 -13.81 -24.10
N SER A 141 13.55 -13.42 -22.89
CA SER A 141 13.17 -12.06 -22.57
C SER A 141 13.66 -11.67 -21.19
N THR A 142 13.97 -10.39 -21.00
CA THR A 142 14.31 -9.82 -19.69
C THR A 142 13.35 -8.69 -19.38
N ALA A 143 12.70 -8.76 -18.23
CA ALA A 143 11.82 -7.71 -17.71
C ALA A 143 12.54 -6.94 -16.60
N VAL A 144 12.51 -5.61 -16.66
CA VAL A 144 12.99 -4.73 -15.60
C VAL A 144 11.87 -3.79 -15.21
N GLU A 145 11.45 -3.87 -13.95
CA GLU A 145 10.51 -2.92 -13.36
C GLU A 145 11.29 -1.76 -12.75
N THR A 146 10.93 -0.54 -13.14
CA THR A 146 11.49 0.68 -12.58
C THR A 146 10.38 1.41 -11.83
N GLN A 147 10.54 1.53 -10.51
CA GLN A 147 9.68 2.38 -9.69
C GLN A 147 10.04 3.85 -9.92
N PRO A 148 9.06 4.76 -9.94
CA PRO A 148 9.27 6.19 -10.12
C PRO A 148 10.06 6.83 -8.96
#